data_AF-A0A1W9Q705-F1
#
_entry.id   AF-A0A1W9Q705-F1
#
_cell.length_a   1.000
_cell.length_b   1.000
_cell.length_c   1.000
_cell.angle_alpha   90.00
_cell.angle_beta   90.00
_cell.angle_gamma   90.00
#
_symmetry.space_group_name_H-M   'P 1'
#
loop_
_entity.id
_entity.type
_entity.pdbx_description
1 polymer ?
#
loop_
_entity_poly.entity_id
_entity_poly.type
_entity_poly.pdbx_seq_one_letter_code
_entity_poly.pdbx_strand_id
1 'polypeptide(L)'
;MASSPESPEVETEEFSLPLFVLTMLATLAGLLAALRLFAPGVWAQQFLAPIGKAVIAFLVISLVNAFMEYFFHRYVLHTPAIPFLRRLYKQHTLHHALTRIARKKSRDGRGILFIENKFPITEPEQGEASFFPWYSLAVFALVLSPLLALLQWLFPSFPWFLSGFAALAVSLTLYEVLHAINHWPFEKWEPLIQNPRWGWFWRPAYAFHLRHHAVTDCNESISGFFGLPVGDWIFGTCVIPQTVYAEGEEWTPDKFRSPAPRSFIKSLDKYADRVIERRRALATATRQPVIDAAIPVPTAPHARVYSRGEEIANWVTHGIGLAASVVGLTLLIVYSSLRGNAWHVVSFTVFGLTLLLLYTVSTIYHARRSEPARRLFRKLDHAAIFLLIAGTYTPFLLTHLRGPWGWMLFGIVWGLCGAGAVFQLFCGERYRLAST
;
A
#
# COMPACT_ATOMS: atom_id res chain seq x y z
N MET A 1 2.12 -36.98 40.49
CA MET A 1 1.80 -36.59 39.11
C MET A 1 0.86 -35.41 39.17
N ALA A 2 1.39 -34.19 39.05
CA ALA A 2 0.55 -33.00 38.92
C ALA A 2 0.21 -32.85 37.44
N SER A 3 -1.09 -32.91 37.12
CA SER A 3 -1.63 -32.64 35.80
C SER A 3 -1.37 -31.17 35.43
N SER A 4 -0.69 -30.95 34.31
CA SER A 4 -0.56 -29.65 33.69
C SER A 4 -1.95 -29.03 33.47
N PRO A 5 -2.16 -27.73 33.71
CA PRO A 5 -3.43 -27.09 33.37
C PRO A 5 -3.58 -27.08 31.84
N GLU A 6 -4.70 -27.59 31.35
CA GLU A 6 -5.13 -27.43 29.96
C GLU A 6 -5.13 -25.94 29.61
N SER A 7 -4.42 -25.57 28.55
CA SER A 7 -4.54 -24.26 27.94
C SER A 7 -6.00 -24.04 27.52
N PRO A 8 -6.57 -22.84 27.72
CA PRO A 8 -7.94 -22.58 27.28
C PRO A 8 -8.08 -22.92 25.80
N GLU A 9 -9.06 -23.76 25.46
CA GLU A 9 -9.48 -23.98 24.07
C GLU A 9 -9.83 -22.60 23.48
N VAL A 10 -8.95 -22.10 22.63
CA VAL A 10 -9.24 -20.92 21.82
C VAL A 10 -10.28 -21.40 20.81
N GLU A 11 -11.53 -20.97 20.97
CA GLU A 11 -12.55 -21.14 19.94
C GLU A 11 -12.04 -20.50 18.65
N THR A 12 -11.57 -21.34 17.73
CA THR A 12 -11.09 -20.91 16.41
C THR A 12 -12.32 -20.58 15.56
N GLU A 13 -12.57 -19.30 15.29
CA GLU A 13 -13.64 -18.89 14.36
C GLU A 13 -13.31 -19.41 12.96
N GLU A 14 -13.99 -20.49 12.53
CA GLU A 14 -13.89 -20.99 11.16
C GLU A 14 -14.39 -19.94 10.15
N PHE A 15 -13.74 -19.86 8.98
CA PHE A 15 -14.13 -18.93 7.92
C PHE A 15 -15.58 -19.16 7.49
N SER A 16 -16.43 -18.16 7.73
CA SER A 16 -17.83 -18.16 7.33
C SER A 16 -18.04 -17.34 6.07
N LEU A 17 -18.29 -18.01 4.94
CA LEU A 17 -18.61 -17.36 3.66
C LEU A 17 -19.82 -16.40 3.78
N PRO A 18 -20.93 -16.74 4.47
CA PRO A 18 -22.02 -15.81 4.70
C PRO A 18 -21.60 -14.54 5.45
N LEU A 19 -20.79 -14.69 6.51
CA LEU A 19 -20.29 -13.55 7.28
C LEU A 19 -19.37 -12.68 6.43
N PHE A 20 -18.47 -13.29 5.66
CA PHE A 20 -17.59 -12.58 4.73
C PHE A 20 -18.39 -11.75 3.71
N VAL A 21 -19.40 -12.35 3.07
CA VAL A 21 -20.27 -11.65 2.11
C VAL A 21 -21.02 -10.50 2.79
N LEU A 22 -21.56 -10.72 3.98
CA LEU A 22 -22.24 -9.67 4.75
C LEU A 22 -21.28 -8.50 5.06
N THR A 23 -20.05 -8.79 5.51
CA THR A 23 -19.02 -7.78 5.78
C THR A 23 -18.65 -7.00 4.52
N MET A 24 -18.49 -7.66 3.37
CA MET A 24 -18.20 -7.00 2.10
C MET A 24 -19.34 -6.06 1.69
N LEU A 25 -20.59 -6.52 1.76
CA LEU A 25 -21.76 -5.70 1.42
C LEU A 25 -21.95 -4.52 2.38
N ALA A 26 -21.79 -4.74 3.69
CA ALA A 26 -21.88 -3.69 4.69
C ALA A 26 -20.79 -2.62 4.49
N THR A 27 -19.56 -3.05 4.17
CA THR A 27 -18.44 -2.13 3.90
C THR A 27 -18.68 -1.33 2.62
N LEU A 28 -19.16 -1.97 1.54
CA LEU A 28 -19.54 -1.27 0.30
C LEU A 28 -20.64 -0.23 0.55
N ALA A 29 -21.68 -0.58 1.30
CA ALA A 29 -22.74 0.33 1.66
C ALA A 29 -22.20 1.54 2.46
N GLY A 30 -21.31 1.28 3.43
CA GLY A 30 -20.63 2.32 4.20
C GLY A 30 -19.77 3.26 3.34
N LEU A 31 -19.01 2.73 2.39
CA LEU A 31 -18.21 3.51 1.45
C LEU A 31 -19.08 4.40 0.55
N LEU A 32 -20.19 3.87 0.03
CA LEU A 32 -21.14 4.65 -0.78
C LEU A 32 -21.88 5.70 0.04
N ALA A 33 -22.22 5.40 1.30
CA ALA A 33 -22.79 6.37 2.23
C ALA A 33 -21.81 7.50 2.56
N ALA A 34 -20.53 7.18 2.77
CA ALA A 34 -19.48 8.17 2.95
C ALA A 34 -19.33 9.06 1.70
N LEU A 35 -19.33 8.47 0.49
CA LEU A 35 -19.31 9.25 -0.74
C LEU A 35 -20.51 10.19 -0.86
N ARG A 36 -21.71 9.72 -0.50
CA ARG A 36 -22.92 10.53 -0.47
C ARG A 36 -22.81 11.70 0.50
N LEU A 37 -22.25 11.46 1.68
CA LEU A 37 -22.13 12.47 2.74
C LEU A 37 -21.08 13.54 2.42
N PHE A 38 -19.89 13.13 1.99
CA PHE A 38 -18.75 14.02 1.80
C PHE A 38 -18.66 14.61 0.39
N ALA A 39 -19.22 13.96 -0.63
CA ALA A 39 -19.17 14.39 -2.02
C ALA A 39 -20.50 14.14 -2.75
N PRO A 40 -21.61 14.80 -2.33
CA PRO A 40 -22.94 14.53 -2.86
C PRO A 40 -23.05 14.76 -4.38
N GLY A 41 -22.31 15.73 -4.92
CA GLY A 41 -22.24 15.98 -6.36
C GLY A 41 -21.60 14.81 -7.13
N VAL A 42 -20.50 14.25 -6.59
CA VAL A 42 -19.84 13.07 -7.18
C VAL A 42 -20.72 11.84 -7.06
N TRP A 43 -21.37 11.66 -5.90
CA TRP A 43 -22.31 10.57 -5.65
C TRP A 43 -23.44 10.55 -6.69
N ALA A 44 -24.06 11.70 -6.97
CA ALA A 44 -25.14 11.77 -7.96
C ALA A 44 -24.67 11.34 -9.36
N GLN A 45 -23.46 11.76 -9.76
CA GLN A 45 -22.89 11.37 -11.06
C GLN A 45 -22.66 9.86 -11.19
N GLN A 46 -22.49 9.13 -10.08
CA GLN A 46 -22.29 7.67 -10.13
C GLN A 46 -23.50 6.93 -10.70
N PHE A 47 -24.71 7.44 -10.42
CA PHE A 47 -25.97 6.81 -10.82
C PHE A 47 -26.58 7.40 -12.08
N LEU A 48 -26.11 8.57 -12.51
CA LEU A 48 -26.50 9.19 -13.78
C LEU A 48 -25.68 8.66 -14.97
N ALA A 49 -24.53 8.03 -14.71
CA ALA A 49 -23.67 7.53 -15.76
C ALA A 49 -24.33 6.35 -16.52
N PRO A 50 -24.23 6.30 -17.87
CA PRO A 50 -24.67 5.16 -18.64
C PRO A 50 -23.99 3.86 -18.21
N ILE A 51 -24.73 2.75 -18.22
CA ILE A 51 -24.22 1.45 -17.77
C ILE A 51 -22.96 0.99 -18.51
N GLY A 52 -22.83 1.31 -19.80
CA GLY A 52 -21.62 1.01 -20.58
C GLY A 52 -20.36 1.69 -20.02
N LYS A 53 -20.48 2.93 -19.51
CA LYS A 53 -19.37 3.62 -18.83
C LYS A 53 -19.06 2.98 -17.48
N ALA A 54 -20.08 2.51 -16.76
CA ALA A 54 -19.89 1.78 -15.52
C ALA A 54 -19.11 0.48 -15.74
N VAL A 55 -19.45 -0.28 -16.79
CA VAL A 55 -18.75 -1.51 -17.17
C VAL A 55 -17.30 -1.22 -17.56
N ILE A 56 -17.06 -0.21 -18.39
CA ILE A 56 -15.68 0.17 -18.78
C ILE A 56 -14.87 0.58 -17.55
N ALA A 57 -15.42 1.45 -16.68
CA ALA A 57 -14.74 1.86 -15.46
C ALA A 57 -14.43 0.66 -14.55
N PHE A 58 -15.37 -0.28 -14.42
CA PHE A 58 -15.18 -1.50 -13.63
C PHE A 58 -14.03 -2.33 -14.19
N LEU A 59 -14.00 -2.62 -15.50
CA LEU A 59 -12.94 -3.40 -16.13
C LEU A 59 -11.57 -2.71 -16.03
N VAL A 60 -11.51 -1.39 -16.20
CA VAL A 60 -10.26 -0.62 -16.05
C VAL A 60 -9.73 -0.73 -14.62
N ILE A 61 -10.58 -0.54 -13.61
CA ILE A 61 -10.15 -0.64 -12.21
C ILE A 61 -9.82 -2.09 -11.83
N SER A 62 -10.56 -3.09 -12.31
CA SER A 62 -10.22 -4.51 -12.12
C SER A 62 -8.84 -4.84 -12.69
N LEU A 63 -8.46 -4.27 -13.83
CA LEU A 63 -7.13 -4.46 -14.41
C LEU A 63 -6.05 -3.81 -13.54
N VAL A 64 -6.29 -2.59 -13.03
CA VAL A 64 -5.38 -1.94 -12.07
C VAL A 64 -5.22 -2.78 -10.81
N ASN A 65 -6.32 -3.31 -10.26
CA ASN A 65 -6.29 -4.17 -9.08
C ASN A 65 -5.48 -5.45 -9.32
N ALA A 66 -5.57 -6.07 -10.50
CA ALA A 66 -4.78 -7.25 -10.85
C ALA A 66 -3.26 -6.98 -10.79
N PHE A 67 -2.80 -5.82 -11.27
CA PHE A 67 -1.40 -5.44 -11.13
C PHE A 67 -1.05 -5.07 -9.68
N MET A 68 -1.96 -4.38 -8.98
CA MET A 68 -1.74 -4.03 -7.58
C MET A 68 -1.57 -5.29 -6.72
N GLU A 69 -2.39 -6.32 -6.93
CA GLU A 69 -2.27 -7.63 -6.30
C GLU A 69 -0.89 -8.24 -6.55
N TYR A 70 -0.44 -8.31 -7.81
CA TYR A 70 0.88 -8.82 -8.18
C TYR A 70 2.01 -8.15 -7.38
N PHE A 71 2.05 -6.82 -7.36
CA PHE A 71 3.09 -6.06 -6.65
C PHE A 71 2.94 -6.20 -5.14
N PHE A 72 1.72 -6.23 -4.63
CA PHE A 72 1.44 -6.37 -3.20
C PHE A 72 1.90 -7.74 -2.70
N HIS A 73 1.55 -8.81 -3.41
CA HIS A 73 1.95 -10.17 -3.06
C HIS A 73 3.48 -10.29 -3.03
N ARG A 74 4.16 -9.85 -4.09
CA ARG A 74 5.62 -9.95 -4.21
C ARG A 74 6.39 -9.07 -3.21
N TYR A 75 6.01 -7.80 -3.07
CA TYR A 75 6.80 -6.80 -2.34
C TYR A 75 6.26 -6.41 -0.96
N VAL A 76 5.10 -6.91 -0.58
CA VAL A 76 4.52 -6.72 0.76
C VAL A 76 4.37 -8.05 1.47
N LEU A 77 3.83 -9.08 0.81
CA LEU A 77 3.58 -10.38 1.46
C LEU A 77 4.81 -11.28 1.48
N HIS A 78 5.61 -11.32 0.41
CA HIS A 78 6.85 -12.12 0.35
C HIS A 78 8.12 -11.38 0.73
N THR A 79 8.08 -10.05 0.68
CA THR A 79 9.24 -9.21 0.92
C THR A 79 8.88 -8.12 1.93
N PRO A 80 9.58 -7.96 3.07
CA PRO A 80 9.26 -6.92 4.05
C PRO A 80 9.80 -5.53 3.64
N ALA A 81 9.57 -5.13 2.39
CA ALA A 81 10.06 -3.87 1.83
C ALA A 81 9.37 -2.64 2.47
N ILE A 82 8.15 -2.79 2.98
CA ILE A 82 7.35 -1.73 3.61
C ILE A 82 7.21 -1.98 5.13
N PRO A 83 7.88 -1.20 6.01
CA PRO A 83 7.96 -1.52 7.44
C PRO A 83 6.62 -1.59 8.16
N PHE A 84 5.72 -0.66 7.87
CA PHE A 84 4.42 -0.58 8.55
C PHE A 84 3.48 -1.70 8.12
N LEU A 85 3.77 -2.39 7.00
CA LEU A 85 3.03 -3.57 6.52
C LEU A 85 3.70 -4.90 6.92
N ARG A 86 4.74 -4.87 7.76
CA ARG A 86 5.49 -6.08 8.17
C ARG A 86 4.62 -7.16 8.80
N ARG A 87 3.48 -6.80 9.41
CA ARG A 87 2.53 -7.78 9.97
C ARG A 87 2.01 -8.72 8.89
N LEU A 88 1.64 -8.18 7.72
CA LEU A 88 1.15 -8.96 6.59
C LEU A 88 2.23 -9.91 6.05
N TYR A 89 3.46 -9.43 5.90
CA TYR A 89 4.62 -10.28 5.57
C TYR A 89 4.77 -11.46 6.54
N LYS A 90 4.70 -11.20 7.85
CA LYS A 90 4.83 -12.25 8.87
C LYS A 90 3.69 -13.27 8.79
N GLN A 91 2.44 -12.81 8.64
CA GLN A 91 1.28 -13.69 8.53
C GLN A 91 1.34 -14.55 7.27
N HIS A 92 1.71 -13.95 6.13
CA HIS A 92 1.86 -14.70 4.88
C HIS A 92 3.01 -15.70 4.93
N THR A 93 4.15 -15.33 5.53
CA THR A 93 5.27 -16.25 5.73
C THR A 93 4.87 -17.41 6.64
N LEU A 94 4.04 -17.17 7.67
CA LEU A 94 3.50 -18.22 8.53
C LEU A 94 2.59 -19.15 7.73
N HIS A 95 1.68 -18.61 6.91
CA HIS A 95 0.84 -19.39 6.02
C HIS A 95 1.65 -20.31 5.10
N HIS A 96 2.70 -19.79 4.43
CA HIS A 96 3.63 -20.57 3.61
C HIS A 96 4.42 -21.61 4.41
N ALA A 97 4.75 -21.33 5.68
CA ALA A 97 5.43 -22.29 6.53
C ALA A 97 4.52 -23.46 6.93
N LEU A 98 3.23 -23.19 7.16
CA LEU A 98 2.24 -24.20 7.54
C LEU A 98 1.72 -25.02 6.33
N THR A 99 1.76 -24.48 5.12
CA THR A 99 1.34 -25.14 3.86
C THR A 99 2.52 -25.43 2.91
N ARG A 100 3.69 -25.66 3.50
CA ARG A 100 4.98 -25.71 2.80
C ARG A 100 5.09 -26.88 1.81
N ILE A 101 5.67 -26.59 0.65
CA ILE A 101 6.20 -27.57 -0.31
C ILE A 101 7.71 -27.42 -0.39
N ALA A 102 8.48 -28.43 -0.01
CA ALA A 102 9.93 -28.34 0.09
C ALA A 102 10.66 -29.64 -0.23
N ARG A 103 11.97 -29.53 -0.48
CA ARG A 103 12.87 -30.69 -0.60
C ARG A 103 13.31 -31.18 0.78
N LYS A 104 13.25 -32.48 1.00
CA LYS A 104 13.71 -33.16 2.22
C LYS A 104 14.66 -34.29 1.88
N LYS A 105 15.68 -34.49 2.71
CA LYS A 105 16.57 -35.66 2.58
C LYS A 105 15.87 -36.89 3.13
N SER A 106 15.99 -38.01 2.42
CA SER A 106 15.54 -39.30 2.93
C SER A 106 16.22 -39.65 4.26
N ARG A 107 15.45 -40.23 5.17
CA ARG A 107 15.94 -40.75 6.46
C ARG A 107 16.80 -42.00 6.30
N ASP A 108 16.78 -42.62 5.12
CA ASP A 108 17.39 -43.94 4.86
C ASP A 108 18.90 -43.86 4.55
N GLY A 109 19.54 -42.70 4.75
CA GLY A 109 20.98 -42.51 4.57
C GLY A 109 21.48 -42.50 3.12
N ARG A 110 20.63 -42.83 2.13
CA ARG A 110 20.98 -42.89 0.69
C ARG A 110 21.17 -41.54 0.00
N GLY A 111 20.90 -40.43 0.70
CA GLY A 111 21.08 -39.07 0.16
C GLY A 111 20.07 -38.64 -0.92
N ILE A 112 19.09 -39.48 -1.25
CA ILE A 112 18.02 -39.16 -2.21
C ILE A 112 17.12 -38.06 -1.62
N LEU A 113 16.79 -37.07 -2.45
CA LEU A 113 15.92 -35.96 -2.10
C LEU A 113 14.48 -36.28 -2.52
N PHE A 114 13.53 -36.04 -1.63
CA PHE A 114 12.11 -36.22 -1.87
C PHE A 114 11.34 -34.93 -1.59
N ILE A 115 10.13 -34.82 -2.13
CA ILE A 115 9.22 -33.68 -1.92
C ILE A 115 8.43 -33.92 -0.63
N GLU A 116 8.55 -32.98 0.31
CA GLU A 116 7.62 -32.79 1.42
C GLU A 116 6.55 -31.79 0.95
N ASN A 117 5.30 -32.17 1.05
CA ASN A 117 4.11 -31.42 0.71
C ASN A 117 3.12 -31.47 1.89
N LYS A 118 3.09 -30.39 2.67
CA LYS A 118 2.11 -30.18 3.75
C LYS A 118 0.85 -29.44 3.30
N PHE A 119 0.72 -29.20 2.01
CA PHE A 119 -0.50 -28.70 1.37
C PHE A 119 -1.43 -29.91 1.17
N PRO A 120 -2.74 -29.84 1.46
CA PRO A 120 -3.65 -28.69 1.60
C PRO A 120 -3.80 -28.15 3.04
N ILE A 121 -4.71 -27.18 3.24
CA ILE A 121 -5.15 -26.76 4.59
C ILE A 121 -6.05 -27.85 5.17
N THR A 122 -5.58 -28.51 6.24
CA THR A 122 -6.31 -29.54 6.99
C THR A 122 -6.43 -29.25 8.48
N GLU A 123 -5.62 -28.32 9.00
CA GLU A 123 -5.54 -27.96 10.42
C GLU A 123 -6.08 -26.53 10.66
N PRO A 124 -6.72 -26.24 11.81
CA PRO A 124 -7.26 -24.90 12.09
C PRO A 124 -6.22 -23.77 12.02
N GLU A 125 -5.01 -24.02 12.53
CA GLU A 125 -3.89 -23.05 12.54
C GLU A 125 -3.48 -22.60 11.13
N GLN A 126 -3.61 -23.48 10.13
CA GLN A 126 -3.37 -23.15 8.72
C GLN A 126 -4.44 -22.19 8.19
N GLY A 127 -5.68 -22.32 8.65
CA GLY A 127 -6.80 -21.45 8.26
C GLY A 127 -6.61 -20.00 8.72
N GLU A 128 -6.24 -19.78 9.98
CA GLU A 128 -6.12 -18.44 10.57
C GLU A 128 -5.09 -17.54 9.87
N ALA A 129 -4.02 -18.13 9.32
CA ALA A 129 -2.98 -17.41 8.62
C ALA A 129 -3.34 -17.05 7.16
N SER A 130 -4.46 -17.55 6.64
CA SER A 130 -4.77 -17.57 5.20
C SER A 130 -5.68 -16.46 4.70
N PHE A 131 -6.32 -15.68 5.58
CA PHE A 131 -7.34 -14.69 5.22
C PHE A 131 -6.92 -13.25 5.55
N PHE A 132 -7.39 -12.29 4.75
CA PHE A 132 -7.26 -10.89 5.09
C PHE A 132 -8.19 -10.49 6.25
N PRO A 133 -7.81 -9.48 7.05
CA PRO A 133 -8.69 -8.92 8.08
C PRO A 133 -10.01 -8.39 7.51
N TRP A 134 -11.09 -8.46 8.29
CA TRP A 134 -12.45 -8.03 7.88
C TRP A 134 -12.53 -6.57 7.38
N TYR A 135 -11.63 -5.70 7.83
CA TYR A 135 -11.56 -4.28 7.44
C TYR A 135 -10.77 -4.02 6.14
N SER A 136 -10.24 -5.04 5.47
CA SER A 136 -9.31 -4.87 4.35
C SER A 136 -9.92 -4.15 3.15
N LEU A 137 -11.20 -4.41 2.85
CA LEU A 137 -11.90 -3.69 1.78
C LEU A 137 -11.94 -2.18 2.04
N ALA A 138 -12.21 -1.75 3.27
CA ALA A 138 -12.25 -0.33 3.63
C ALA A 138 -10.86 0.31 3.48
N VAL A 139 -9.81 -0.35 3.97
CA VAL A 139 -8.43 0.14 3.86
C VAL A 139 -7.99 0.27 2.40
N PHE A 140 -8.21 -0.77 1.59
CA PHE A 140 -7.86 -0.73 0.17
C PHE A 140 -8.70 0.30 -0.60
N ALA A 141 -9.98 0.47 -0.24
CA ALA A 141 -10.82 1.51 -0.84
C ALA A 141 -10.29 2.92 -0.52
N LEU A 142 -9.83 3.16 0.71
CA LEU A 142 -9.20 4.43 1.08
C LEU A 142 -7.90 4.68 0.31
N VAL A 143 -7.06 3.66 0.13
CA VAL A 143 -5.81 3.75 -0.66
C VAL A 143 -6.11 4.00 -2.14
N LEU A 144 -7.17 3.39 -2.67
CA LEU A 144 -7.59 3.54 -4.08
C LEU A 144 -8.32 4.87 -4.34
N SER A 145 -8.98 5.44 -3.33
CA SER A 145 -9.83 6.63 -3.46
C SER A 145 -9.15 7.85 -4.11
N PRO A 146 -7.87 8.19 -3.83
CA PRO A 146 -7.18 9.26 -4.54
C PRO A 146 -7.09 9.04 -6.06
N LEU A 147 -6.86 7.80 -6.51
CA LEU A 147 -6.88 7.46 -7.94
C LEU A 147 -8.29 7.62 -8.50
N LEU A 148 -9.32 7.13 -7.79
CA LEU A 148 -10.72 7.29 -8.23
C LEU A 148 -11.14 8.76 -8.30
N ALA A 149 -10.69 9.59 -7.35
CA ALA A 149 -10.92 11.03 -7.35
C ALA A 149 -10.26 11.72 -8.56
N LEU A 150 -9.00 11.35 -8.86
CA LEU A 150 -8.29 11.85 -10.05
C LEU A 150 -9.03 11.45 -11.34
N LEU A 151 -9.44 10.19 -11.46
CA LEU A 151 -10.19 9.70 -12.61
C LEU A 151 -11.56 10.37 -12.73
N GLN A 152 -12.24 10.60 -11.61
CA GLN A 152 -13.51 11.34 -11.56
C GLN A 152 -13.33 12.80 -11.99
N TRP A 153 -12.21 13.42 -11.67
CA TRP A 153 -11.91 14.77 -12.13
C TRP A 153 -11.57 14.81 -13.62
N LEU A 154 -10.76 13.88 -14.12
CA LEU A 154 -10.37 13.81 -15.54
C LEU A 154 -11.53 13.38 -16.46
N PHE A 155 -12.35 12.43 -16.00
CA PHE A 155 -13.43 11.83 -16.76
C PHE A 155 -14.73 11.84 -15.94
N PRO A 156 -15.35 13.02 -15.73
CA PRO A 156 -16.46 13.19 -14.79
C PRO A 156 -17.75 12.46 -15.18
N SER A 157 -17.87 12.07 -16.44
CA SER A 157 -19.03 11.32 -16.95
C SER A 157 -19.02 9.82 -16.63
N PHE A 158 -17.94 9.31 -16.01
CA PHE A 158 -17.81 7.91 -15.61
C PHE A 158 -18.06 7.75 -14.10
N PRO A 159 -18.62 6.61 -13.67
CA PRO A 159 -18.93 6.36 -12.27
C PRO A 159 -17.76 5.67 -11.57
N TRP A 160 -16.61 6.35 -11.47
CA TRP A 160 -15.36 5.73 -11.00
C TRP A 160 -15.41 5.23 -9.56
N PHE A 161 -16.15 5.90 -8.67
CA PHE A 161 -16.25 5.44 -7.29
C PHE A 161 -17.14 4.21 -7.17
N LEU A 162 -18.31 4.21 -7.80
CA LEU A 162 -19.22 3.07 -7.76
C LEU A 162 -18.58 1.84 -8.43
N SER A 163 -18.08 2.01 -9.67
CA SER A 163 -17.41 0.94 -10.39
C SER A 163 -16.09 0.52 -9.74
N GLY A 164 -15.34 1.47 -9.18
CA GLY A 164 -14.05 1.19 -8.54
C GLY A 164 -14.19 0.42 -7.23
N PHE A 165 -15.15 0.79 -6.38
CA PHE A 165 -15.46 0.04 -5.15
C PHE A 165 -16.01 -1.35 -5.47
N ALA A 166 -16.89 -1.47 -6.47
CA ALA A 166 -17.37 -2.76 -6.93
C ALA A 166 -16.21 -3.64 -7.47
N ALA A 167 -15.34 -3.08 -8.30
CA ALA A 167 -14.17 -3.79 -8.84
C ALA A 167 -13.22 -4.26 -7.74
N LEU A 168 -13.01 -3.44 -6.71
CA LEU A 168 -12.18 -3.80 -5.57
C LEU A 168 -12.82 -4.91 -4.71
N ALA A 169 -14.12 -4.81 -4.41
CA ALA A 169 -14.82 -5.86 -3.66
C ALA A 169 -14.85 -7.19 -4.41
N VAL A 170 -15.08 -7.16 -5.73
CA VAL A 170 -15.00 -8.36 -6.58
C VAL A 170 -13.59 -8.94 -6.58
N SER A 171 -12.55 -8.10 -6.74
CA SER A 171 -11.16 -8.57 -6.71
C SER A 171 -10.80 -9.22 -5.38
N LEU A 172 -11.13 -8.59 -4.24
CA LEU A 172 -10.87 -9.15 -2.92
C LEU A 172 -11.65 -10.45 -2.67
N THR A 173 -12.92 -10.49 -3.09
CA THR A 173 -13.75 -11.71 -3.00
C THR A 173 -13.17 -12.84 -3.85
N LEU A 174 -12.77 -12.55 -5.09
CA LEU A 174 -12.13 -13.53 -5.96
C LEU A 174 -10.81 -14.00 -5.38
N TYR A 175 -9.99 -13.11 -4.82
CA TYR A 175 -8.74 -13.47 -4.16
C TYR A 175 -8.99 -14.48 -3.05
N GLU A 176 -9.87 -14.16 -2.09
CA GLU A 176 -10.13 -15.03 -0.93
C GLU A 176 -10.72 -16.38 -1.36
N VAL A 177 -11.71 -16.36 -2.27
CA VAL A 177 -12.38 -17.59 -2.71
C VAL A 177 -11.44 -18.47 -3.53
N LEU A 178 -10.72 -17.92 -4.50
CA LEU A 178 -9.78 -18.69 -5.32
C LEU A 178 -8.60 -19.19 -4.49
N HIS A 179 -8.09 -18.37 -3.56
CA HIS A 179 -7.06 -18.78 -2.61
C HIS A 179 -7.53 -19.98 -1.78
N ALA A 180 -8.71 -19.89 -1.17
CA ALA A 180 -9.29 -20.98 -0.38
C ALA A 180 -9.53 -22.26 -1.21
N ILE A 181 -10.07 -22.13 -2.43
CA ILE A 181 -10.29 -23.27 -3.34
C ILE A 181 -8.96 -23.93 -3.73
N ASN A 182 -7.93 -23.13 -4.05
CA ASN A 182 -6.61 -23.64 -4.38
C ASN A 182 -6.02 -24.47 -3.23
N HIS A 183 -6.33 -24.12 -1.98
CA HIS A 183 -5.93 -24.85 -0.78
C HIS A 183 -6.80 -26.08 -0.45
N TRP A 184 -7.75 -26.49 -1.29
CA TRP A 184 -8.49 -27.73 -1.08
C TRP A 184 -7.63 -28.99 -1.27
N PRO A 185 -8.00 -30.11 -0.60
CA PRO A 185 -7.37 -31.40 -0.80
C PRO A 185 -7.41 -31.90 -2.23
N PHE A 186 -6.40 -32.69 -2.59
CA PHE A 186 -6.26 -33.24 -3.94
C PHE A 186 -7.49 -34.06 -4.35
N GLU A 187 -8.12 -34.76 -3.41
CA GLU A 187 -9.32 -35.58 -3.61
C GLU A 187 -10.51 -34.75 -4.13
N LYS A 188 -10.60 -33.46 -3.75
CA LYS A 188 -11.63 -32.54 -4.29
C LYS A 188 -11.31 -32.10 -5.72
N TRP A 189 -10.03 -31.98 -6.04
CA TRP A 189 -9.55 -31.57 -7.36
C TRP A 189 -9.47 -32.72 -8.36
N GLU A 190 -9.27 -33.95 -7.89
CA GLU A 190 -9.05 -35.13 -8.70
C GLU A 190 -10.13 -35.36 -9.76
N PRO A 191 -11.44 -35.29 -9.46
CA PRO A 191 -12.50 -35.45 -10.48
C PRO A 191 -12.47 -34.37 -11.56
N LEU A 192 -12.05 -33.14 -11.21
CA LEU A 192 -11.93 -32.02 -12.15
C LEU A 192 -10.72 -32.20 -13.06
N ILE A 193 -9.58 -32.59 -12.47
CA ILE A 193 -8.30 -32.80 -13.16
C ILE A 193 -8.35 -34.02 -14.09
N GLN A 194 -9.03 -35.08 -13.67
CA GLN A 194 -9.18 -36.31 -14.47
C GLN A 194 -10.33 -36.21 -15.49
N ASN A 195 -11.08 -35.11 -15.51
CA ASN A 195 -12.17 -34.93 -16.46
C ASN A 195 -11.64 -34.97 -17.91
N PRO A 196 -12.14 -35.86 -18.79
CA PRO A 196 -11.60 -36.03 -20.14
C PRO A 196 -11.70 -34.77 -21.03
N ARG A 197 -12.68 -33.89 -20.78
CA ARG A 197 -12.91 -32.67 -21.58
C ARG A 197 -12.23 -31.45 -21.00
N TRP A 198 -12.17 -31.33 -19.68
CA TRP A 198 -11.77 -30.11 -18.98
C TRP A 198 -10.52 -30.26 -18.11
N GLY A 199 -9.97 -31.47 -17.98
CA GLY A 199 -8.78 -31.73 -17.15
C GLY A 199 -7.55 -30.93 -17.57
N TRP A 200 -7.42 -30.64 -18.86
CA TRP A 200 -6.35 -29.79 -19.41
C TRP A 200 -6.38 -28.36 -18.84
N PHE A 201 -7.53 -27.86 -18.40
CA PHE A 201 -7.70 -26.55 -17.78
C PHE A 201 -7.52 -26.62 -16.26
N TRP A 202 -8.17 -27.59 -15.61
CA TRP A 202 -8.17 -27.71 -14.14
C TRP A 202 -6.81 -28.12 -13.57
N ARG A 203 -6.02 -28.92 -14.30
CA ARG A 203 -4.67 -29.31 -13.85
C ARG A 203 -3.74 -28.10 -13.71
N PRO A 204 -3.57 -27.23 -14.72
CA PRO A 204 -2.86 -25.95 -14.57
C PRO A 204 -3.40 -25.06 -13.45
N ALA A 205 -4.73 -24.94 -13.33
CA ALA A 205 -5.36 -24.07 -12.32
C ALA A 205 -4.98 -24.49 -10.89
N TYR A 206 -5.10 -25.79 -10.59
CA TYR A 206 -4.67 -26.34 -9.30
C TYR A 206 -3.16 -26.17 -9.09
N ALA A 207 -2.35 -26.55 -10.09
CA ALA A 207 -0.90 -26.55 -9.99
C ALA A 207 -0.29 -25.13 -9.88
N PHE A 208 -1.03 -24.08 -10.28
CA PHE A 208 -0.56 -22.69 -10.26
C PHE A 208 -0.20 -22.22 -8.85
N HIS A 209 -1.07 -22.45 -7.85
CA HIS A 209 -0.79 -22.02 -6.47
C HIS A 209 0.16 -22.98 -5.75
N LEU A 210 0.10 -24.29 -6.03
CA LEU A 210 1.10 -25.23 -5.51
C LEU A 210 2.52 -24.82 -5.96
N ARG A 211 2.66 -24.36 -7.21
CA ARG A 211 3.93 -23.86 -7.72
C ARG A 211 4.45 -22.68 -6.91
N HIS A 212 3.56 -21.75 -6.55
CA HIS A 212 3.88 -20.57 -5.76
C HIS A 212 4.37 -20.96 -4.35
N HIS A 213 3.74 -21.94 -3.71
CA HIS A 213 4.18 -22.48 -2.41
C HIS A 213 5.51 -23.23 -2.47
N ALA A 214 5.83 -23.84 -3.61
CA ALA A 214 7.13 -24.49 -3.82
C ALA A 214 8.25 -23.48 -4.10
N VAL A 215 7.95 -22.41 -4.84
CA VAL A 215 8.90 -21.35 -5.21
C VAL A 215 8.17 -20.01 -5.22
N THR A 216 8.42 -19.20 -4.20
CA THR A 216 7.64 -17.99 -3.88
C THR A 216 7.92 -16.78 -4.76
N ASP A 217 8.80 -16.88 -5.75
CA ASP A 217 9.13 -15.78 -6.69
C ASP A 217 8.35 -15.87 -8.01
N CYS A 218 7.30 -16.69 -8.07
CA CYS A 218 6.46 -16.92 -9.25
C CYS A 218 4.98 -17.03 -8.89
N ASN A 219 4.10 -16.87 -9.90
CA ASN A 219 2.66 -17.08 -9.77
C ASN A 219 1.99 -16.24 -8.67
N GLU A 220 2.28 -14.94 -8.64
CA GLU A 220 1.84 -14.02 -7.59
C GLU A 220 0.36 -13.62 -7.72
N SER A 221 -0.19 -13.71 -8.94
CA SER A 221 -1.57 -13.30 -9.26
C SER A 221 -2.55 -14.44 -8.98
N ILE A 222 -3.09 -14.49 -7.77
CA ILE A 222 -4.09 -15.47 -7.32
C ILE A 222 -5.45 -15.18 -7.95
N SER A 223 -5.93 -13.93 -7.79
CA SER A 223 -7.20 -13.48 -8.38
C SER A 223 -6.97 -12.86 -9.75
N GLY A 224 -5.88 -12.11 -9.91
CA GLY A 224 -5.50 -11.49 -11.18
C GLY A 224 -6.65 -10.72 -11.83
N PHE A 225 -6.71 -10.76 -13.16
CA PHE A 225 -7.82 -10.18 -13.91
C PHE A 225 -8.89 -11.24 -14.17
N PHE A 226 -9.78 -11.45 -13.19
CA PHE A 226 -10.83 -12.48 -13.23
C PHE A 226 -10.27 -13.91 -13.40
N GLY A 227 -9.25 -14.25 -12.61
CA GLY A 227 -8.54 -15.54 -12.63
C GLY A 227 -7.37 -15.60 -13.61
N LEU A 228 -7.19 -14.57 -14.46
CA LEU A 228 -6.08 -14.52 -15.41
C LEU A 228 -4.84 -13.88 -14.74
N PRO A 229 -3.68 -14.56 -14.72
CA PRO A 229 -2.48 -14.06 -14.06
C PRO A 229 -1.71 -13.08 -14.97
N VAL A 230 -2.39 -12.00 -15.36
CA VAL A 230 -1.92 -11.00 -16.33
C VAL A 230 -0.60 -10.37 -15.89
N GLY A 231 -0.44 -10.08 -14.59
CA GLY A 231 0.81 -9.58 -14.01
C GLY A 231 1.97 -10.54 -14.25
N ASP A 232 1.79 -11.82 -13.90
CA ASP A 232 2.82 -12.84 -14.07
C ASP A 232 3.18 -13.09 -15.54
N TRP A 233 2.20 -13.07 -16.46
CA TRP A 233 2.46 -13.16 -17.90
C TRP A 233 3.27 -11.97 -18.42
N ILE A 234 2.85 -10.76 -18.07
CA ILE A 234 3.51 -9.52 -18.52
C ILE A 234 4.93 -9.43 -17.97
N PHE A 235 5.16 -9.86 -16.74
CA PHE A 235 6.45 -9.73 -16.08
C PHE A 235 7.35 -10.96 -16.17
N GLY A 236 6.87 -12.05 -16.76
CA GLY A 236 7.65 -13.27 -16.98
C GLY A 236 7.89 -14.07 -15.70
N THR A 237 6.94 -14.04 -14.77
CA THR A 237 6.95 -14.81 -13.51
C THR A 237 5.88 -15.91 -13.48
N CYS A 238 5.15 -16.11 -14.57
CA CYS A 238 4.17 -17.20 -14.70
C CYS A 238 4.88 -18.53 -15.01
N VAL A 239 4.68 -19.52 -14.15
CA VAL A 239 5.22 -20.87 -14.32
C VAL A 239 4.09 -21.87 -14.05
N ILE A 240 3.64 -22.57 -15.09
CA ILE A 240 2.62 -23.61 -14.94
C ILE A 240 3.31 -24.97 -14.84
N PRO A 241 3.20 -25.71 -13.72
CA PRO A 241 3.79 -27.04 -13.61
C PRO A 241 3.11 -28.04 -14.54
N GLN A 242 3.88 -28.99 -15.07
CA GLN A 242 3.32 -30.13 -15.81
C GLN A 242 2.91 -31.29 -14.90
N THR A 243 3.35 -31.29 -13.64
CA THR A 243 3.12 -32.35 -12.65
C THR A 243 2.71 -31.73 -11.31
N VAL A 244 1.86 -32.44 -10.58
CA VAL A 244 1.53 -32.12 -9.17
C VAL A 244 2.74 -32.44 -8.28
N TYR A 245 2.89 -31.75 -7.15
CA TYR A 245 3.95 -31.99 -6.15
C TYR A 245 3.47 -33.07 -5.17
N ALA A 246 3.68 -34.35 -5.44
CA ALA A 246 3.18 -35.40 -4.55
C ALA A 246 4.11 -35.58 -3.32
N GLU A 247 3.53 -35.86 -2.15
CA GLU A 247 4.29 -36.21 -0.94
C GLU A 247 5.13 -37.47 -1.21
N GLY A 248 6.42 -37.41 -0.88
CA GLY A 248 7.35 -38.53 -1.06
C GLY A 248 7.78 -38.79 -2.50
N GLU A 249 7.39 -37.94 -3.46
CA GLU A 249 7.89 -38.02 -4.84
C GLU A 249 9.38 -37.67 -4.92
N GLU A 250 10.13 -38.31 -5.81
CA GLU A 250 11.52 -37.97 -6.06
C GLU A 250 11.67 -36.52 -6.53
N TRP A 251 12.59 -35.81 -5.91
CA TRP A 251 12.85 -34.42 -6.25
C TRP A 251 13.60 -34.32 -7.59
N THR A 252 13.17 -33.38 -8.44
CA THR A 252 13.88 -33.01 -9.68
C THR A 252 14.18 -31.51 -9.72
N PRO A 253 15.33 -31.08 -10.28
CA PRO A 253 15.72 -29.67 -10.34
C PRO A 253 14.70 -28.78 -11.04
N ASP A 254 14.09 -29.25 -12.13
CA ASP A 254 13.16 -28.47 -12.94
C ASP A 254 11.89 -28.09 -12.17
N LYS A 255 11.42 -28.95 -11.24
CA LYS A 255 10.27 -28.67 -10.38
C LYS A 255 10.47 -27.53 -9.42
N PHE A 256 11.70 -27.06 -9.15
CA PHE A 256 11.96 -25.98 -8.19
C PHE A 256 12.74 -24.82 -8.81
N ARG A 257 12.72 -24.71 -10.13
CA ARG A 257 13.46 -23.67 -10.86
C ARG A 257 12.75 -22.31 -10.86
N SER A 258 13.35 -21.30 -10.23
CA SER A 258 12.87 -19.91 -10.30
C SER A 258 12.62 -19.44 -11.74
N PRO A 259 11.58 -18.61 -11.98
CA PRO A 259 11.33 -18.02 -13.29
C PRO A 259 12.46 -17.07 -13.67
N ALA A 260 12.47 -16.67 -14.93
CA ALA A 260 13.36 -15.62 -15.43
C ALA A 260 12.56 -14.32 -15.64
N PRO A 261 12.35 -13.50 -14.58
CA PRO A 261 11.58 -12.28 -14.70
C PRO A 261 12.19 -11.30 -15.71
N ARG A 262 11.34 -10.43 -16.26
CA ARG A 262 11.79 -9.34 -17.15
C ARG A 262 12.67 -8.34 -16.38
N SER A 263 13.45 -7.55 -17.13
CA SER A 263 14.45 -6.61 -16.59
C SER A 263 13.88 -5.62 -15.57
N PHE A 264 12.63 -5.20 -15.76
CA PHE A 264 11.92 -4.33 -14.83
C PHE A 264 11.78 -4.97 -13.44
N ILE A 265 11.23 -6.20 -13.37
CA ILE A 265 11.08 -6.92 -12.09
C ILE A 265 12.44 -7.27 -11.49
N LYS A 266 13.42 -7.69 -12.29
CA LYS A 266 14.80 -7.91 -11.80
C LYS A 266 15.39 -6.67 -11.13
N SER A 267 15.06 -5.47 -11.62
CA SER A 267 15.55 -4.22 -11.06
C SER A 267 14.83 -3.87 -9.75
N LEU A 268 13.53 -4.15 -9.67
CA LEU A 268 12.74 -3.95 -8.46
C LEU A 268 13.10 -4.95 -7.36
N ASP A 269 13.29 -6.24 -7.67
CA ASP A 269 13.76 -7.26 -6.74
C ASP A 269 15.09 -6.83 -6.10
N LYS A 270 16.09 -6.45 -6.93
CA LYS A 270 17.37 -5.90 -6.46
C LYS A 270 17.24 -4.63 -5.63
N TYR A 271 16.23 -3.80 -5.89
CA TYR A 271 15.98 -2.62 -5.09
C TYR A 271 15.39 -3.00 -3.71
N ALA A 272 14.43 -3.91 -3.68
CA ALA A 272 13.82 -4.41 -2.46
C ALA A 272 14.86 -5.10 -1.55
N ASP A 273 15.74 -5.92 -2.12
CA ASP A 273 16.84 -6.57 -1.41
C ASP A 273 17.77 -5.55 -0.75
N ARG A 274 18.21 -4.53 -1.50
CA ARG A 274 19.06 -3.45 -0.95
C ARG A 274 18.39 -2.70 0.20
N VAL A 275 17.08 -2.45 0.11
CA VAL A 275 16.32 -1.80 1.18
C VAL A 275 16.32 -2.68 2.43
N ILE A 276 16.12 -3.98 2.29
CA ILE A 276 16.12 -4.93 3.40
C ILE A 276 17.51 -5.08 4.02
N GLU A 277 18.54 -5.24 3.20
CA GLU A 277 19.94 -5.34 3.64
C GLU A 277 20.35 -4.11 4.44
N ARG A 278 20.05 -2.90 3.93
CA ARG A 278 20.35 -1.65 4.63
C ARG A 278 19.64 -1.59 5.99
N ARG A 279 18.38 -2.02 6.07
CA ARG A 279 17.64 -2.06 7.33
C ARG A 279 18.17 -3.10 8.30
N ARG A 280 18.54 -4.29 7.83
CA ARG A 280 19.17 -5.33 8.64
C ARG A 280 20.51 -4.85 9.20
N ALA A 281 21.34 -4.23 8.36
CA ALA A 281 22.62 -3.65 8.77
C ALA A 281 22.43 -2.59 9.87
N LEU A 282 21.46 -1.68 9.70
CA LEU A 282 21.13 -0.68 10.74
C LEU A 282 20.63 -1.35 12.03
N ALA A 283 19.76 -2.35 11.93
CA ALA A 283 19.25 -3.07 13.10
C ALA A 283 20.35 -3.82 13.86
N THR A 284 21.32 -4.42 13.15
CA THR A 284 22.48 -5.09 13.75
C THR A 284 23.45 -4.09 14.38
N ALA A 285 23.72 -2.95 13.73
CA ALA A 285 24.57 -1.89 14.27
C ALA A 285 24.03 -1.29 15.57
N THR A 286 22.70 -1.15 15.70
CA THR A 286 22.06 -0.72 16.95
C THR A 286 22.07 -1.81 18.03
N ARG A 287 22.35 -3.07 17.67
CA ARG A 287 22.34 -4.24 18.59
C ARG A 287 23.71 -4.63 19.13
N GLN A 288 24.76 -3.84 18.86
CA GLN A 288 26.10 -4.03 19.45
C GLN A 288 25.95 -4.18 20.99
N PRO A 289 26.53 -5.21 21.62
CA PRO A 289 26.35 -5.44 23.04
C PRO A 289 26.97 -4.28 23.82
N VAL A 290 26.18 -3.67 24.69
CA VAL A 290 26.63 -2.74 25.72
C VAL A 290 27.46 -3.55 26.72
N ILE A 291 28.70 -3.85 26.37
CA ILE A 291 29.74 -4.29 27.28
C ILE A 291 30.80 -3.19 27.19
N ASP A 292 30.98 -2.48 28.31
CA ASP A 292 32.04 -1.49 28.58
C ASP A 292 31.93 -0.07 28.00
N ALA A 293 30.81 0.63 28.24
CA ALA A 293 30.86 2.10 28.23
C ALA A 293 30.01 2.67 29.38
N ALA A 294 30.66 3.48 30.23
CA ALA A 294 30.01 4.31 31.23
C ALA A 294 28.78 4.99 30.64
N ILE A 295 27.66 4.97 31.39
CA ILE A 295 26.38 5.56 30.98
C ILE A 295 26.64 6.98 30.44
N PRO A 296 26.51 7.23 29.13
CA PRO A 296 26.57 8.59 28.64
C PRO A 296 25.28 9.25 29.12
N VAL A 297 25.41 10.32 29.90
CA VAL A 297 24.33 11.29 30.12
C VAL A 297 23.68 11.58 28.76
N PRO A 298 22.34 11.57 28.62
CA PRO A 298 21.70 11.79 27.33
C PRO A 298 22.10 13.16 26.80
N THR A 299 23.05 13.21 25.88
CA THR A 299 23.33 14.42 25.12
C THR A 299 22.13 14.65 24.20
N ALA A 300 21.64 15.89 24.19
CA ALA A 300 20.47 16.32 23.42
C ALA A 300 20.44 15.68 22.02
N PRO A 301 19.25 15.29 21.50
CA PRO A 301 19.14 14.51 20.27
C PRO A 301 19.98 15.14 19.15
N HIS A 302 21.01 14.41 18.72
CA HIS A 302 21.85 14.82 17.60
C HIS A 302 20.97 15.02 16.38
N ALA A 303 21.01 16.22 15.79
CA ALA A 303 20.28 16.52 14.57
C ALA A 303 20.68 15.49 13.49
N ARG A 304 19.69 14.75 12.96
CA ARG A 304 19.92 13.71 11.96
C ARG A 304 20.66 14.31 10.76
N VAL A 305 21.88 13.86 10.51
CA VAL A 305 22.67 14.27 9.35
C VAL A 305 22.14 13.49 8.14
N TYR A 306 21.57 14.20 7.16
CA TYR A 306 21.08 13.58 5.93
C TYR A 306 22.24 13.07 5.08
N SER A 307 22.09 11.89 4.47
CA SER A 307 23.03 11.41 3.47
C SER A 307 22.93 12.21 2.18
N ARG A 308 24.01 12.27 1.37
CA ARG A 308 24.00 12.99 0.07
C ARG A 308 22.84 12.57 -0.84
N GLY A 309 22.48 11.28 -0.85
CA GLY A 309 21.35 10.78 -1.63
C GLY A 309 20.00 11.28 -1.12
N GLU A 310 19.81 11.36 0.20
CA GLU A 310 18.61 11.94 0.81
C GLU A 310 18.53 13.46 0.55
N GLU A 311 19.64 14.19 0.59
CA GLU A 311 19.68 15.61 0.25
C GLU A 311 19.33 15.87 -1.23
N ILE A 312 19.84 15.04 -2.15
CA ILE A 312 19.47 15.11 -3.57
C ILE A 312 17.99 14.78 -3.76
N ALA A 313 17.49 13.72 -3.13
CA ALA A 313 16.09 13.34 -3.22
C ALA A 313 15.17 14.47 -2.73
N ASN A 314 15.48 15.06 -1.58
CA ASN A 314 14.73 16.20 -1.03
C ASN A 314 14.80 17.42 -1.97
N TRP A 315 15.98 17.74 -2.51
CA TRP A 315 16.10 18.84 -3.46
C TRP A 315 15.25 18.62 -4.74
N VAL A 316 15.25 17.40 -5.28
CA VAL A 316 14.47 17.05 -6.48
C VAL A 316 12.96 17.06 -6.19
N THR A 317 12.51 16.42 -5.11
CA THR A 317 11.07 16.34 -4.79
C THR A 317 10.49 17.72 -4.50
N HIS A 318 11.20 18.56 -3.76
CA HIS A 318 10.77 19.93 -3.49
C HIS A 318 10.88 20.83 -4.73
N GLY A 319 11.86 20.61 -5.61
CA GLY A 319 11.96 21.30 -6.90
C GLY A 319 10.80 20.95 -7.85
N ILE A 320 10.37 19.69 -7.89
CA ILE A 320 9.17 19.27 -8.62
C ILE A 320 7.93 19.93 -8.00
N GLY A 321 7.82 19.94 -6.67
CA GLY A 321 6.75 20.64 -5.95
C GLY A 321 6.71 22.14 -6.26
N LEU A 322 7.86 22.79 -6.38
CA LEU A 322 7.97 24.20 -6.77
C LEU A 322 7.41 24.44 -8.17
N ALA A 323 7.83 23.63 -9.15
CA ALA A 323 7.32 23.74 -10.52
C ALA A 323 5.80 23.48 -10.59
N ALA A 324 5.32 22.45 -9.89
CA ALA A 324 3.89 22.16 -9.79
C ALA A 324 3.11 23.30 -9.12
N SER A 325 3.69 23.98 -8.12
CA SER A 325 3.07 25.11 -7.43
C SER A 325 2.91 26.33 -8.33
N VAL A 326 3.89 26.61 -9.21
CA VAL A 326 3.78 27.67 -10.22
C VAL A 326 2.62 27.37 -11.16
N VAL A 327 2.57 26.15 -11.73
CA VAL A 327 1.49 25.73 -12.62
C VAL A 327 0.14 25.79 -11.91
N GLY A 328 0.05 25.26 -10.69
CA GLY A 328 -1.17 25.24 -9.88
C GLY A 328 -1.67 26.65 -9.56
N LEU A 329 -0.80 27.55 -9.11
CA LEU A 329 -1.15 28.95 -8.84
C LEU A 329 -1.65 29.65 -10.12
N THR A 330 -0.96 29.49 -11.25
CA THR A 330 -1.39 30.07 -12.53
C THR A 330 -2.77 29.56 -12.95
N LEU A 331 -2.99 28.24 -12.90
CA LEU A 331 -4.29 27.65 -13.24
C LEU A 331 -5.39 28.14 -12.30
N LEU A 332 -5.14 28.17 -10.99
CA LEU A 332 -6.12 28.66 -10.02
C LEU A 332 -6.51 30.12 -10.26
N ILE A 333 -5.54 30.99 -10.53
CA ILE A 333 -5.80 32.40 -10.87
C ILE A 333 -6.61 32.48 -12.16
N VAL A 334 -6.17 31.82 -13.24
CA VAL A 334 -6.88 31.86 -14.54
C VAL A 334 -8.32 31.37 -14.40
N TYR A 335 -8.54 30.20 -13.78
CA TYR A 335 -9.90 29.66 -13.64
C TYR A 335 -10.78 30.51 -12.71
N SER A 336 -10.23 31.07 -11.63
CA SER A 336 -11.00 31.95 -10.76
C SER A 336 -11.29 33.31 -11.37
N SER A 337 -10.42 33.83 -12.22
CA SER A 337 -10.69 35.04 -13.01
C SER A 337 -11.75 34.80 -14.08
N LEU A 338 -11.76 33.62 -14.72
CA LEU A 338 -12.72 33.29 -15.77
C LEU A 338 -14.09 32.87 -15.25
N ARG A 339 -14.16 32.17 -14.12
CA ARG A 339 -15.38 31.51 -13.63
C ARG A 339 -15.79 31.90 -12.21
N GLY A 340 -14.92 32.57 -11.48
CA GLY A 340 -15.13 32.93 -10.09
C GLY A 340 -15.48 34.41 -9.92
N ASN A 341 -15.15 34.93 -8.74
CA ASN A 341 -15.26 36.33 -8.39
C ASN A 341 -14.00 36.77 -7.63
N ALA A 342 -13.92 38.04 -7.21
CA ALA A 342 -12.76 38.59 -6.50
C ALA A 342 -12.35 37.75 -5.27
N TRP A 343 -13.30 37.18 -4.54
CA TRP A 343 -13.00 36.32 -3.38
C TRP A 343 -12.22 35.07 -3.78
N HIS A 344 -12.64 34.40 -4.85
CA HIS A 344 -11.95 33.21 -5.36
C HIS A 344 -10.53 33.55 -5.81
N VAL A 345 -10.38 34.65 -6.57
CA VAL A 345 -9.07 35.11 -7.07
C VAL A 345 -8.13 35.39 -5.89
N VAL A 346 -8.56 36.20 -4.92
CA VAL A 346 -7.74 36.55 -3.75
C VAL A 346 -7.42 35.31 -2.94
N SER A 347 -8.41 34.49 -2.61
CA SER A 347 -8.21 33.35 -1.71
C SER A 347 -7.31 32.27 -2.31
N PHE A 348 -7.47 31.97 -3.61
CA PHE A 348 -6.60 31.01 -4.28
C PHE A 348 -5.20 31.56 -4.53
N THR A 349 -5.07 32.89 -4.74
CA THR A 349 -3.75 33.53 -4.82
C THR A 349 -3.00 33.38 -3.50
N VAL A 350 -3.67 33.64 -2.37
CA VAL A 350 -3.07 33.45 -1.03
C VAL A 350 -2.61 32.01 -0.84
N PHE A 351 -3.45 31.02 -1.15
CA PHE A 351 -3.08 29.60 -1.08
C PHE A 351 -1.88 29.26 -1.96
N GLY A 352 -1.93 29.61 -3.24
CA GLY A 352 -0.86 29.25 -4.16
C GLY A 352 0.45 29.99 -3.87
N LEU A 353 0.41 31.21 -3.33
CA LEU A 353 1.61 31.93 -2.88
C LEU A 353 2.24 31.29 -1.64
N THR A 354 1.46 30.82 -0.66
CA THR A 354 2.05 30.14 0.51
C THR A 354 2.63 28.78 0.13
N LEU A 355 2.00 28.08 -0.82
CA LEU A 355 2.53 26.83 -1.40
C LEU A 355 3.84 27.07 -2.17
N LEU A 356 3.87 28.10 -3.02
CA LEU A 356 5.06 28.51 -3.76
C LEU A 356 6.19 28.90 -2.80
N LEU A 357 5.89 29.66 -1.74
CA LEU A 357 6.84 30.07 -0.72
C LEU A 357 7.46 28.85 -0.02
N LEU A 358 6.64 27.89 0.44
CA LEU A 358 7.13 26.66 1.07
C LEU A 358 8.12 25.93 0.18
N TYR A 359 7.73 25.60 -1.05
CA TYR A 359 8.60 24.83 -1.94
C TYR A 359 9.83 25.61 -2.39
N THR A 360 9.74 26.93 -2.54
CA THR A 360 10.90 27.79 -2.84
C THR A 360 11.91 27.73 -1.69
N VAL A 361 11.46 28.02 -0.47
CA VAL A 361 12.32 28.04 0.71
C VAL A 361 12.94 26.67 0.97
N SER A 362 12.16 25.60 0.81
CA SER A 362 12.62 24.23 1.01
C SER A 362 13.65 23.78 -0.04
N THR A 363 13.42 24.14 -1.30
CA THR A 363 14.37 23.87 -2.39
C THR A 363 15.70 24.60 -2.13
N ILE A 364 15.65 25.86 -1.70
CA ILE A 364 16.86 26.63 -1.37
C ILE A 364 17.55 26.05 -0.12
N TYR A 365 16.79 25.64 0.90
CA TYR A 365 17.32 25.00 2.10
C TYR A 365 18.16 23.76 1.78
N HIS A 366 17.66 22.88 0.91
CA HIS A 366 18.37 21.66 0.50
C HIS A 366 19.46 21.90 -0.55
N ALA A 367 19.43 23.03 -1.27
CA ALA A 367 20.47 23.38 -2.24
C ALA A 367 21.74 24.00 -1.60
N ARG A 368 21.62 24.65 -0.44
CA ARG A 368 22.71 25.46 0.16
C ARG A 368 23.64 24.62 1.03
N ARG A 369 24.96 24.76 0.80
CA ARG A 369 26.03 24.07 1.54
C ARG A 369 26.63 24.84 2.72
N SER A 370 26.38 26.15 2.83
CA SER A 370 26.98 27.00 3.87
C SER A 370 26.16 27.01 5.17
N GLU A 371 26.81 26.76 6.31
CA GLU A 371 26.19 26.66 7.65
C GLU A 371 25.34 27.88 8.08
N PRO A 372 25.74 29.16 7.88
CA PRO A 372 24.91 30.30 8.30
C PRO A 372 23.61 30.42 7.52
N ALA A 373 23.66 30.27 6.20
CA ALA A 373 22.49 30.34 5.34
C ALA A 373 21.54 29.16 5.60
N ARG A 374 22.09 27.95 5.81
CA ARG A 374 21.30 26.75 6.10
C ARG A 374 20.46 26.90 7.37
N ARG A 375 20.98 27.55 8.41
CA ARG A 375 20.23 27.84 9.65
C ARG A 375 19.05 28.78 9.42
N LEU A 376 19.26 29.85 8.65
CA LEU A 376 18.19 30.80 8.31
C LEU A 376 17.11 30.13 7.46
N PHE A 377 17.49 29.45 6.38
CA PHE A 377 16.54 28.75 5.51
C PHE A 377 15.81 27.62 6.23
N ARG A 378 16.42 26.97 7.22
CA ARG A 378 15.71 26.02 8.09
C ARG A 378 14.59 26.68 8.88
N LYS A 379 14.84 27.85 9.48
CA LYS A 379 13.81 28.59 10.22
C LYS A 379 12.68 29.03 9.29
N LEU A 380 13.03 29.54 8.11
CA LEU A 380 12.06 29.92 7.08
C LEU A 380 11.25 28.72 6.60
N ASP A 381 11.88 27.56 6.40
CA ASP A 381 11.24 26.34 5.91
C ASP A 381 10.16 25.86 6.89
N HIS A 382 10.48 25.86 8.20
CA HIS A 382 9.51 25.52 9.23
C HIS A 382 8.41 26.58 9.37
N ALA A 383 8.75 27.86 9.28
CA ALA A 383 7.76 28.95 9.31
C ALA A 383 6.80 28.89 8.11
N ALA A 384 7.30 28.50 6.94
CA ALA A 384 6.49 28.38 5.72
C ALA A 384 5.44 27.27 5.82
N ILE A 385 5.67 26.22 6.63
CA ILE A 385 4.65 25.19 6.90
C ILE A 385 3.43 25.81 7.59
N PHE A 386 3.64 26.64 8.63
CA PHE A 386 2.54 27.35 9.29
C PHE A 386 1.76 28.26 8.33
N LEU A 387 2.47 28.99 7.47
CA LEU A 387 1.85 29.84 6.46
C LEU A 387 1.06 29.02 5.42
N LEU A 388 1.57 27.86 5.01
CA LEU A 388 0.85 26.97 4.11
C LEU A 388 -0.42 26.41 4.75
N ILE A 389 -0.38 26.02 6.03
CA ILE A 389 -1.57 25.57 6.76
C ILE A 389 -2.65 26.66 6.67
N ALA A 390 -2.34 27.90 7.05
CA ALA A 390 -3.28 29.01 6.97
C ALA A 390 -3.76 29.29 5.52
N GLY A 391 -2.84 29.26 4.56
CA GLY A 391 -3.17 29.43 3.14
C GLY A 391 -4.11 28.35 2.61
N THR A 392 -3.98 27.10 3.07
CA THR A 392 -4.82 25.97 2.62
C THR A 392 -6.28 26.13 3.05
N TYR A 393 -6.53 26.70 4.24
CA TYR A 393 -7.89 26.98 4.71
C TYR A 393 -8.51 28.22 4.06
N THR A 394 -7.69 29.17 3.59
CA THR A 394 -8.15 30.48 3.12
C THR A 394 -9.22 30.41 2.01
N PRO A 395 -9.08 29.58 0.95
CA PRO A 395 -10.13 29.40 -0.05
C PRO A 395 -11.45 28.95 0.55
N PHE A 396 -11.44 27.89 1.36
CA PHE A 396 -12.65 27.34 1.94
C PHE A 396 -13.37 28.34 2.85
N LEU A 397 -12.61 29.05 3.68
CA LEU A 397 -13.15 30.00 4.64
C LEU A 397 -13.72 31.26 3.97
N LEU A 398 -13.06 31.77 2.93
CA LEU A 398 -13.46 33.02 2.27
C LEU A 398 -14.43 32.83 1.10
N THR A 399 -14.55 31.64 0.52
CA THR A 399 -15.52 31.38 -0.57
C THR A 399 -16.76 30.63 -0.09
N HIS A 400 -16.61 29.51 0.63
CA HIS A 400 -17.74 28.66 1.03
C HIS A 400 -18.36 29.06 2.38
N LEU A 401 -17.57 29.55 3.33
CA LEU A 401 -18.01 29.87 4.70
C LEU A 401 -18.08 31.38 5.01
N ARG A 402 -18.16 32.24 3.98
CA ARG A 402 -18.01 33.72 4.01
C ARG A 402 -18.80 34.53 5.07
N GLY A 403 -19.66 33.91 5.86
CA GLY A 403 -20.36 34.53 6.98
C GLY A 403 -19.45 34.77 8.21
N PRO A 404 -20.03 35.18 9.36
CA PRO A 404 -19.30 35.46 10.60
C PRO A 404 -18.39 34.30 11.04
N TRP A 405 -18.87 33.06 10.85
CA TRP A 405 -18.11 31.85 11.14
C TRP A 405 -16.83 31.70 10.30
N GLY A 406 -16.89 31.96 8.99
CA GLY A 406 -15.71 31.90 8.13
C GLY A 406 -14.65 32.93 8.52
N TRP A 407 -15.07 34.15 8.85
CA TRP A 407 -14.16 35.20 9.33
C TRP A 407 -13.56 34.91 10.71
N MET A 408 -14.36 34.38 11.63
CA MET A 408 -13.87 33.97 12.95
C MET A 408 -12.82 32.86 12.81
N LEU A 409 -13.11 31.81 12.04
CA LEU A 409 -12.17 30.71 11.80
C LEU A 409 -10.94 31.20 11.03
N PHE A 410 -11.10 32.10 10.07
CA PHE A 410 -10.00 32.70 9.34
C PHE A 410 -9.05 33.43 10.29
N GLY A 411 -9.59 34.27 11.18
CA GLY A 411 -8.83 34.98 12.21
C GLY A 411 -8.12 34.03 13.18
N ILE A 412 -8.80 32.98 13.65
CA ILE A 412 -8.20 31.97 14.55
C ILE A 412 -7.04 31.24 13.86
N VAL A 413 -7.27 30.71 12.65
CA VAL A 413 -6.26 29.94 11.91
C VAL A 413 -5.05 30.81 11.57
N TRP A 414 -5.27 32.00 11.01
CA TRP A 414 -4.18 32.93 10.71
C TRP A 414 -3.47 33.45 11.96
N GLY A 415 -4.21 33.67 13.06
CA GLY A 415 -3.63 34.06 14.34
C GLY A 415 -2.72 32.99 14.93
N LEU A 416 -3.19 31.74 15.01
CA LEU A 416 -2.40 30.62 15.53
C LEU A 416 -1.22 30.28 14.63
N CYS A 417 -1.42 30.22 13.32
CA CYS A 417 -0.34 29.94 12.37
C CYS A 417 0.67 31.09 12.31
N GLY A 418 0.21 32.35 12.36
CA GLY A 418 1.07 33.52 12.42
C GLY A 418 1.91 33.53 13.71
N ALA A 419 1.30 33.24 14.86
CA ALA A 419 2.01 33.10 16.12
C ALA A 419 3.03 31.95 16.07
N GLY A 420 2.66 30.80 15.51
CA GLY A 420 3.57 29.66 15.30
C GLY A 420 4.75 30.00 14.38
N ALA A 421 4.50 30.69 13.27
CA ALA A 421 5.54 31.14 12.35
C ALA A 421 6.52 32.12 13.02
N VAL A 422 6.00 33.12 13.75
CA VAL A 422 6.81 34.08 14.51
C VAL A 422 7.63 33.35 15.59
N PHE A 423 6.99 32.48 16.38
CA PHE A 423 7.67 31.68 17.38
C PHE A 423 8.81 30.85 16.77
N GLN A 424 8.59 30.24 15.60
CA GLN A 424 9.61 29.46 14.93
C GLN A 424 10.79 30.31 14.44
N LEU A 425 10.53 31.53 13.95
CA LEU A 425 11.58 32.46 13.49
C LEU A 425 12.45 32.96 14.65
N PHE A 426 11.86 33.27 15.81
CA PHE A 426 12.58 33.89 16.94
C PHE A 426 13.03 32.90 18.02
N CYS A 427 12.24 31.87 18.32
CA CYS A 427 12.43 30.97 19.46
C CYS A 427 12.76 29.52 19.08
N GLY A 428 12.61 29.13 17.81
CA GLY A 428 12.71 27.72 17.36
C GLY A 428 14.05 27.01 17.63
N GLU A 429 15.15 27.74 17.89
CA GLU A 429 16.43 27.13 18.27
C GLU A 429 16.57 26.86 19.79
N ARG A 430 15.81 27.56 20.65
CA ARG A 430 15.90 27.46 22.11
C ARG A 430 14.99 26.38 22.73
N TYR A 431 13.91 25.98 22.06
CA TYR A 431 12.90 25.05 22.60
C TYR A 431 12.67 23.81 21.73
N ARG A 432 13.75 23.13 21.34
CA ARG A 432 13.71 21.91 20.50
C ARG A 432 12.94 20.73 21.12
N LEU A 433 12.60 20.79 22.42
CA LEU A 433 11.83 19.78 23.14
C LEU A 433 10.31 19.94 23.00
N ALA A 434 9.82 21.12 22.60
CA ALA A 434 8.38 21.43 22.53
C ALA A 434 7.83 21.43 21.09
N SER A 435 8.69 21.24 20.08
CA SER A 435 8.35 21.43 18.66
C SER A 435 8.44 20.14 17.82
N THR A 436 8.29 18.96 18.42
CA THR A 436 8.21 17.67 17.70
C THR A 436 6.81 17.11 17.73
#